data_AF-A0A0K2UZR2-F1
#
_entry.id   AF-A0A0K2UZR2-F1
#
_cell.length_a   1.000
_cell.length_b   1.000
_cell.length_c   1.000
_cell.angle_alpha   90.00
_cell.angle_beta   90.00
_cell.angle_gamma   90.00
#
_symmetry.space_group_name_H-M   'P 1'
#
loop_
_entity.id
_entity.type
_entity.pdbx_description
1 polymer ?
#
loop_
_entity_poly.entity_id
_entity_poly.type
_entity_poly.pdbx_seq_one_letter_code
_entity_poly.pdbx_strand_id
1 'polypeptide(L)'
;MSSVEELVDKLAKETLTSDFLLITKPSVTLVKLSHVEKLGPQVVASIQFETDMSFKMYHSVVLIDKKAVSHITSEGKVNTAIQAINLTSILGAKEELNQTETWEDILNKLVKFLNSSEIEPSQAFKLSFIREQKALLFTKPTARKYSKHKLGLSFSRDFVDFLIEWQKSKELKNLASQQKPS
;
A
#
# COMPACT_ATOMS: atom_id res chain seq x y z
N MET A 1 -26.11 11.85 -1.41
CA MET A 1 -25.18 10.76 -1.05
C MET A 1 -24.79 10.08 -2.35
N SER A 2 -23.52 9.72 -2.55
CA SER A 2 -23.11 8.99 -3.76
C SER A 2 -23.60 7.55 -3.67
N SER A 3 -24.10 6.99 -4.78
CA SER A 3 -24.54 5.59 -4.84
C SER A 3 -23.44 4.69 -5.41
N VAL A 4 -23.64 3.38 -5.28
CA VAL A 4 -22.72 2.38 -5.85
C VAL A 4 -22.72 2.47 -7.38
N GLU A 5 -23.85 2.77 -8.00
CA GLU A 5 -23.97 2.98 -9.45
C GLU A 5 -23.17 4.19 -9.91
N GLU A 6 -23.25 5.32 -9.19
CA GLU A 6 -22.40 6.47 -9.48
C GLU A 6 -20.91 6.16 -9.32
N LEU A 7 -20.56 5.32 -8.34
CA LEU A 7 -19.18 4.87 -8.15
C LEU A 7 -18.72 4.01 -9.33
N VAL A 8 -19.56 3.10 -9.82
CA VAL A 8 -19.29 2.30 -11.03
C VAL A 8 -19.04 3.19 -12.23
N ASP A 9 -19.93 4.16 -12.48
CA ASP A 9 -19.80 5.07 -13.63
C ASP A 9 -18.51 5.89 -13.57
N LYS A 10 -18.09 6.29 -12.37
CA LYS A 10 -16.82 6.99 -12.16
C LYS A 10 -15.64 6.05 -12.38
N LEU A 11 -15.66 4.85 -11.79
CA LEU A 11 -14.58 3.86 -11.94
C LEU A 11 -14.41 3.39 -13.38
N ALA A 12 -15.50 3.27 -14.15
CA ALA A 12 -15.45 2.90 -15.56
C ALA A 12 -14.80 3.97 -16.45
N LYS A 13 -14.78 5.24 -16.00
CA LYS A 13 -14.15 6.37 -16.71
C LYS A 13 -12.70 6.61 -16.29
N GLU A 14 -12.30 6.09 -15.13
CA GLU A 14 -10.95 6.23 -14.60
C GLU A 14 -10.03 5.14 -15.15
N THR A 15 -8.75 5.46 -15.31
CA THR A 15 -7.74 4.43 -15.60
C THR A 15 -7.43 3.68 -14.32
N LEU A 16 -8.00 2.48 -14.17
CA LEU A 16 -7.64 1.56 -13.10
C LEU A 16 -6.16 1.20 -13.21
N THR A 17 -5.54 0.84 -12.08
CA THR A 17 -4.24 0.17 -12.09
C THR A 17 -4.34 -1.08 -12.98
N SER A 18 -3.33 -1.31 -13.83
CA SER A 18 -3.36 -2.31 -14.92
C SER A 18 -3.83 -3.70 -14.51
N ASP A 19 -3.64 -4.03 -13.24
CA ASP A 19 -3.86 -5.37 -12.72
C ASP A 19 -5.25 -5.56 -12.11
N PHE A 20 -6.06 -4.50 -12.01
CA PHE A 20 -7.40 -4.56 -11.42
C PHE A 20 -8.50 -4.47 -12.49
N LEU A 21 -9.43 -5.43 -12.41
CA LEU A 21 -10.63 -5.52 -13.23
C LEU A 21 -11.85 -5.09 -12.41
N LEU A 22 -12.76 -4.33 -13.03
CA LEU A 22 -14.06 -3.99 -12.43
C LEU A 22 -15.13 -4.99 -12.87
N ILE A 23 -15.70 -5.70 -11.90
CA ILE A 23 -16.85 -6.59 -12.07
C ILE A 23 -18.07 -5.89 -11.49
N THR A 24 -19.16 -5.79 -12.26
CA THR A 24 -20.37 -5.07 -11.82
C THR A 24 -21.51 -5.98 -11.37
N LYS A 25 -21.38 -7.31 -11.56
CA LYS A 25 -22.41 -8.30 -11.20
C LYS A 25 -21.80 -9.58 -10.61
N PRO A 26 -22.43 -10.22 -9.60
CA PRO A 26 -23.66 -9.80 -8.91
C PRO A 26 -23.43 -8.63 -7.94
N SER A 27 -22.18 -8.32 -7.61
CA SER A 27 -21.78 -7.17 -6.79
C SER A 27 -20.66 -6.39 -7.45
N VAL A 28 -20.62 -5.08 -7.19
CA VAL A 28 -19.55 -4.22 -7.68
C VAL A 28 -18.25 -4.57 -6.96
N THR A 29 -17.27 -5.06 -7.71
CA THR A 29 -16.03 -5.62 -7.16
C THR A 29 -14.86 -5.23 -8.04
N LEU A 30 -13.80 -4.67 -7.44
CA LEU A 30 -12.49 -4.55 -8.08
C LEU A 30 -11.68 -5.79 -7.75
N VAL A 31 -11.16 -6.48 -8.76
CA VAL A 31 -10.48 -7.77 -8.60
C VAL A 31 -9.13 -7.73 -9.31
N LYS A 32 -8.08 -8.13 -8.59
CA LYS A 32 -6.77 -8.43 -9.17
C LYS A 32 -6.63 -9.93 -9.38
N LEU A 33 -6.32 -10.31 -10.61
CA LEU A 33 -6.04 -11.69 -10.99
C LEU A 33 -4.54 -11.88 -11.15
N SER A 34 -4.03 -13.04 -10.72
CA SER A 34 -2.73 -13.55 -11.15
C SER A 34 -2.93 -14.81 -11.98
N HIS A 35 -1.91 -15.18 -12.74
CA HIS A 35 -1.88 -16.45 -13.45
C HIS A 35 -0.82 -17.35 -12.82
N VAL A 36 -1.23 -18.55 -12.41
CA VAL A 36 -0.33 -19.59 -11.92
C VAL A 36 -0.38 -20.74 -12.91
N GLU A 37 0.74 -21.07 -13.56
CA GLU A 37 0.81 -22.05 -14.68
C GLU A 37 0.06 -23.37 -14.42
N LYS A 38 0.06 -23.84 -13.16
CA LYS A 38 -0.56 -25.11 -12.75
C LYS A 38 -2.01 -25.00 -12.28
N LEU A 39 -2.44 -23.80 -11.87
CA LEU A 39 -3.74 -23.57 -11.20
C LEU A 39 -4.66 -22.65 -12.00
N GLY A 40 -4.16 -22.02 -13.07
CA GLY A 40 -4.91 -21.06 -13.86
C GLY A 40 -5.02 -19.68 -13.18
N PRO A 41 -6.03 -18.88 -13.58
CA PRO A 41 -6.27 -17.57 -12.99
C PRO A 41 -6.70 -17.67 -11.53
N GLN A 42 -6.06 -16.90 -10.65
CA GLN A 42 -6.40 -16.82 -9.23
C GLN A 42 -6.70 -15.38 -8.83
N VAL A 43 -7.69 -15.18 -7.97
CA VAL A 43 -7.92 -13.89 -7.32
C VAL A 43 -6.88 -13.69 -6.22
N VAL A 44 -6.00 -12.70 -6.40
CA VAL A 44 -4.96 -12.35 -5.41
C VAL A 44 -5.38 -11.20 -4.53
N ALA A 45 -6.24 -10.31 -5.02
CA ALA A 45 -6.83 -9.28 -4.18
C ALA A 45 -8.20 -8.87 -4.71
N SER A 46 -9.08 -8.42 -3.81
CA SER A 46 -10.36 -7.87 -4.21
C SER A 46 -10.88 -6.82 -3.25
N ILE A 47 -11.70 -5.92 -3.77
CA ILE A 47 -12.50 -4.96 -3.01
C ILE A 47 -13.92 -5.09 -3.48
N GLN A 48 -14.79 -5.57 -2.60
CA GLN A 48 -16.23 -5.66 -2.86
C GLN A 48 -16.93 -4.47 -2.23
N PHE A 49 -17.72 -3.73 -3.02
CA PHE A 49 -18.50 -2.60 -2.53
C PHE A 49 -19.92 -3.04 -2.19
N GLU A 50 -20.41 -2.58 -1.04
CA GLU A 50 -21.76 -2.81 -0.54
C GLU A 50 -22.66 -1.62 -0.88
N THR A 51 -23.98 -1.83 -0.87
CA THR A 51 -24.98 -0.82 -1.27
C THR A 51 -24.95 0.46 -0.45
N ASP A 52 -24.47 0.39 0.80
CA ASP A 52 -24.34 1.51 1.72
C ASP A 52 -22.98 2.25 1.60
N MET A 53 -22.23 1.96 0.53
CA MET A 53 -20.88 2.45 0.24
C MET A 53 -19.80 1.94 1.20
N SER A 54 -20.12 0.96 2.06
CA SER A 54 -19.10 0.17 2.77
C SER A 54 -18.40 -0.78 1.80
N PHE A 55 -17.28 -1.35 2.22
CA PHE A 55 -16.51 -2.27 1.40
C PHE A 55 -15.89 -3.41 2.20
N LYS A 56 -15.60 -4.53 1.54
CA LYS A 56 -14.80 -5.64 2.08
C LYS A 56 -13.54 -5.78 1.24
N MET A 57 -12.38 -5.83 1.89
CA MET A 57 -11.09 -6.00 1.24
C MET A 57 -10.56 -7.40 1.49
N TYR A 58 -10.13 -8.08 0.45
CA TYR A 58 -9.49 -9.38 0.55
C TYR A 58 -8.11 -9.33 -0.09
N HIS A 59 -7.17 -10.02 0.54
CA HIS A 59 -5.92 -10.42 -0.10
C HIS A 59 -5.84 -11.94 -0.07
N SER A 60 -5.83 -12.53 -1.26
CA SER A 60 -6.06 -13.94 -1.52
C SER A 60 -7.41 -14.35 -0.92
N VAL A 61 -7.40 -15.16 0.13
CA VAL A 61 -8.61 -15.61 0.85
C VAL A 61 -8.79 -14.92 2.21
N VAL A 62 -7.91 -13.99 2.57
CA VAL A 62 -7.88 -13.35 3.88
C VAL A 62 -8.58 -12.01 3.85
N LEU A 63 -9.61 -11.85 4.68
CA LEU A 63 -10.28 -10.58 4.91
C LEU A 63 -9.34 -9.60 5.63
N ILE A 64 -9.20 -8.40 5.08
CA ILE A 64 -8.41 -7.32 5.66
C ILE A 64 -9.34 -6.41 6.46
N ASP A 65 -8.97 -6.14 7.72
CA ASP A 65 -9.69 -5.20 8.58
C ASP A 65 -9.69 -3.79 7.97
N LYS A 66 -10.87 -3.16 7.91
CA LYS A 66 -11.08 -1.77 7.45
C LYS A 66 -10.17 -0.77 8.17
N LYS A 67 -9.80 -1.03 9.43
CA LYS A 67 -8.86 -0.20 10.21
C LYS A 67 -7.49 -0.06 9.54
N ALA A 68 -7.07 -1.04 8.73
CA ALA A 68 -5.80 -0.95 8.00
C ALA A 68 -5.76 0.19 6.97
N VAL A 69 -6.93 0.68 6.56
CA VAL A 69 -7.10 1.73 5.53
C VAL A 69 -7.92 2.92 6.04
N SER A 70 -7.95 3.14 7.35
CA SER A 70 -8.65 4.26 7.99
C SER A 70 -8.11 5.64 7.58
N HIS A 71 -6.90 5.69 7.04
CA HIS A 71 -6.28 6.91 6.51
C HIS A 71 -6.77 7.26 5.09
N ILE A 72 -7.39 6.31 4.37
CA ILE A 72 -8.00 6.55 3.03
C ILE A 72 -9.49 6.81 3.15
N THR A 73 -10.16 6.08 4.05
CA THR A 73 -11.62 6.09 4.20
C THR A 73 -12.02 6.50 5.61
N SER A 74 -12.98 7.41 5.71
CA SER A 74 -13.66 7.71 6.98
C SER A 74 -14.72 6.65 7.24
N GLU A 75 -14.75 6.10 8.45
CA GLU A 75 -15.78 5.13 8.91
C GLU A 75 -15.87 3.84 8.07
N GLY A 76 -14.84 3.53 7.27
CA GLY A 76 -14.85 2.34 6.41
C GLY A 76 -15.84 2.43 5.26
N LYS A 77 -16.10 3.65 4.76
CA LYS A 77 -16.92 3.92 3.58
C LYS A 77 -16.14 4.61 2.47
N VAL A 78 -16.45 4.26 1.22
CA VAL A 78 -15.85 4.83 0.02
C VAL A 78 -16.81 5.83 -0.58
N ASN A 79 -16.42 7.11 -0.58
CA ASN A 79 -17.25 8.21 -1.08
C ASN A 79 -16.85 8.67 -2.49
N THR A 80 -15.69 8.22 -2.98
CA THR A 80 -15.13 8.68 -4.25
C THR A 80 -14.40 7.53 -4.98
N ALA A 81 -14.36 7.59 -6.31
CA ALA A 81 -13.58 6.66 -7.12
C ALA A 81 -12.07 6.72 -6.79
N ILE A 82 -11.56 7.90 -6.43
CA ILE A 82 -10.17 8.08 -6.00
C ILE A 82 -9.87 7.24 -4.74
N GLN A 83 -10.78 7.19 -3.77
CA GLN A 83 -10.61 6.34 -2.59
C GLN A 83 -10.57 4.85 -2.99
N ALA A 84 -11.46 4.40 -3.88
CA ALA A 84 -11.43 3.04 -4.39
C ALA A 84 -10.10 2.69 -5.10
N ILE A 85 -9.57 3.59 -5.94
CA ILE A 85 -8.27 3.42 -6.62
C ILE A 85 -7.10 3.40 -5.62
N ASN A 86 -7.15 4.22 -4.58
CA ASN A 86 -6.12 4.21 -3.55
C ASN A 86 -6.13 2.89 -2.76
N LEU A 87 -7.32 2.32 -2.49
CA LEU A 87 -7.45 1.02 -1.85
C LEU A 87 -6.87 -0.11 -2.73
N THR A 88 -7.10 -0.10 -4.05
CA THR A 88 -6.51 -1.10 -4.95
C THR A 88 -4.98 -1.02 -4.99
N SER A 89 -4.43 0.20 -4.94
CA SER A 89 -2.98 0.44 -4.90
C SER A 89 -2.34 -0.17 -3.64
N ILE A 90 -2.98 -0.03 -2.48
CA ILE A 90 -2.51 -0.70 -1.24
C ILE A 90 -2.52 -2.23 -1.39
N LEU A 91 -3.58 -2.79 -1.95
CA LEU A 91 -3.68 -4.24 -2.13
C LEU A 91 -2.64 -4.78 -3.11
N GLY A 92 -2.40 -4.07 -4.22
CA GLY A 92 -1.39 -4.45 -5.21
C GLY A 92 0.01 -4.48 -4.61
N ALA A 93 0.36 -3.49 -3.80
CA ALA A 93 1.68 -3.44 -3.16
C ALA A 93 1.86 -4.48 -2.03
N LYS A 94 0.77 -4.90 -1.37
CA LYS A 94 0.84 -5.93 -0.33
C LYS A 94 1.28 -7.28 -0.89
N GLU A 95 0.95 -7.59 -2.14
CA GLU A 95 1.44 -8.78 -2.84
C GLU A 95 2.96 -8.71 -3.05
N GLU A 96 3.48 -7.57 -3.50
CA GLU A 96 4.92 -7.39 -3.67
C GLU A 96 5.65 -7.58 -2.33
N LEU A 97 5.09 -7.10 -1.22
CA LEU A 97 5.66 -7.25 0.12
C LEU A 97 5.60 -8.69 0.66
N ASN A 98 4.60 -9.48 0.25
CA ASN A 98 4.36 -10.82 0.78
C ASN A 98 5.14 -11.93 0.05
N GLN A 99 5.99 -11.58 -0.92
CA GLN A 99 6.95 -12.53 -1.51
C GLN A 99 8.12 -12.78 -0.55
N THR A 100 7.86 -13.44 0.58
CA THR A 100 8.89 -13.98 1.52
C THR A 100 9.94 -12.98 2.04
N GLU A 101 9.71 -11.67 1.94
CA GLU A 101 10.63 -10.67 2.47
C GLU A 101 10.32 -10.39 3.94
N THR A 102 11.33 -10.53 4.80
CA THR A 102 11.19 -10.11 6.19
C THR A 102 11.19 -8.59 6.28
N TRP A 103 10.68 -8.03 7.39
CA TRP A 103 10.73 -6.59 7.63
C TRP A 103 12.16 -6.03 7.62
N GLU A 104 13.13 -6.84 8.04
CA GLU A 104 14.55 -6.49 7.97
C GLU A 104 15.05 -6.43 6.52
N ASP A 105 14.62 -7.36 5.66
CA ASP A 105 14.95 -7.32 4.23
C ASP A 105 14.39 -6.06 3.57
N ILE A 106 13.15 -5.70 3.91
CA ILE A 106 12.50 -4.49 3.40
C ILE A 106 13.25 -3.23 3.86
N LEU A 107 13.61 -3.15 5.14
CA LEU A 107 14.35 -2.02 5.68
C LEU A 107 15.77 -1.93 5.10
N ASN A 108 16.46 -3.05 4.95
CA ASN A 108 17.80 -3.09 4.34
C ASN A 108 17.75 -2.65 2.86
N LYS A 109 16.73 -3.06 2.12
CA LYS A 109 16.50 -2.58 0.74
C LYS A 109 16.18 -1.09 0.69
N LEU A 110 15.38 -0.57 1.62
CA LEU A 110 15.10 0.86 1.76
C LEU A 110 16.36 1.67 2.08
N VAL A 111 17.15 1.23 3.05
CA VAL A 111 18.42 1.87 3.42
C VAL A 111 19.38 1.85 2.23
N LYS A 112 19.49 0.71 1.52
CA LYS A 112 20.27 0.62 0.29
C LYS A 112 19.77 1.60 -0.77
N PHE A 113 18.45 1.70 -0.97
CA PHE A 113 17.84 2.65 -1.92
C PHE A 113 18.11 4.11 -1.62
N LEU A 114 18.07 4.49 -0.35
CA LEU A 114 18.39 5.86 0.03
C LEU A 114 19.88 6.18 -0.15
N ASN A 115 20.74 5.16 -0.11
CA ASN A 115 22.19 5.30 -0.19
C ASN A 115 22.79 4.99 -1.58
N SER A 116 22.02 4.42 -2.52
CA SER A 116 22.49 4.01 -3.86
C SER A 116 21.83 4.82 -4.98
N SER A 117 22.60 5.22 -5.99
CA SER A 117 22.11 5.93 -7.18
C SER A 117 21.53 5.02 -8.28
N GLU A 118 21.74 3.70 -8.21
CA GLU A 118 21.29 2.74 -9.23
C GLU A 118 20.48 1.60 -8.62
N ILE A 119 19.19 1.54 -8.96
CA ILE A 119 18.29 0.45 -8.60
C ILE A 119 17.43 0.08 -9.81
N GLU A 120 17.18 -1.23 -9.92
CA GLU A 120 16.24 -1.84 -10.86
C GLU A 120 14.86 -1.16 -10.75
N PRO A 121 14.26 -0.64 -11.84
CA PRO A 121 13.04 0.17 -11.79
C PRO A 121 11.88 -0.47 -11.02
N SER A 122 11.79 -1.81 -11.08
CA SER A 122 10.80 -2.61 -10.35
C SER A 122 10.93 -2.47 -8.82
N GLN A 123 12.16 -2.46 -8.29
CA GLN A 123 12.43 -2.29 -6.87
C GLN A 123 12.29 -0.83 -6.42
N ALA A 124 12.65 0.12 -7.28
CA ALA A 124 12.50 1.55 -6.99
C ALA A 124 11.03 1.93 -6.77
N PHE A 125 10.12 1.39 -7.60
CA PHE A 125 8.68 1.60 -7.44
C PHE A 125 8.17 1.07 -6.09
N LYS A 126 8.48 -0.19 -5.76
CA LYS A 126 8.12 -0.81 -4.47
C LYS A 126 8.61 0.00 -3.27
N LEU A 127 9.87 0.44 -3.29
CA LEU A 127 10.47 1.20 -2.19
C LEU A 127 9.93 2.64 -2.10
N SER A 128 9.63 3.28 -3.22
CA SER A 128 8.92 4.57 -3.25
C SER A 128 7.51 4.47 -2.66
N PHE A 129 6.78 3.39 -2.95
CA PHE A 129 5.47 3.15 -2.40
C PHE A 129 5.51 2.95 -0.87
N ILE A 130 6.44 2.15 -0.36
CA ILE A 130 6.60 1.94 1.09
C ILE A 130 6.92 3.26 1.81
N ARG A 131 7.79 4.09 1.19
CA ARG A 131 8.11 5.43 1.67
C ARG A 131 6.86 6.31 1.72
N GLU A 132 6.03 6.30 0.67
CA GLU A 132 4.77 7.05 0.62
C GLU A 132 3.75 6.56 1.65
N GLN A 133 3.53 5.25 1.80
CA GLN A 133 2.60 4.70 2.78
C GLN A 133 3.02 5.02 4.21
N LYS A 134 4.32 4.98 4.52
CA LYS A 134 4.80 5.43 5.84
C LYS A 134 4.60 6.93 6.04
N ALA A 135 4.89 7.76 5.03
CA ALA A 135 4.60 9.18 5.13
C ALA A 135 3.11 9.44 5.40
N LEU A 136 2.21 8.67 4.79
CA LEU A 136 0.77 8.74 5.04
C LEU A 136 0.39 8.30 6.47
N LEU A 137 1.02 7.26 7.00
CA LEU A 137 0.74 6.75 8.35
C LEU A 137 1.26 7.67 9.46
N PHE A 138 2.32 8.44 9.21
CA PHE A 138 2.99 9.28 10.21
C PHE A 138 2.75 10.78 10.04
N THR A 139 2.07 11.22 8.97
CA THR A 139 1.64 12.61 8.85
C THR A 139 0.35 12.86 9.62
N LYS A 140 0.28 13.99 10.34
CA LYS A 140 -0.96 14.41 10.99
C LYS A 140 -2.06 14.51 9.92
N PRO A 141 -3.27 13.98 10.17
CA PRO A 141 -4.33 13.93 9.17
C PRO A 141 -4.66 15.36 8.75
N THR A 142 -4.20 15.75 7.58
CA THR A 142 -4.59 17.00 6.94
C THR A 142 -5.13 16.64 5.58
N ALA A 143 -6.41 16.95 5.37
CA ALA A 143 -7.11 16.71 4.12
C ALA A 143 -6.39 17.42 2.97
N ARG A 144 -5.58 16.70 2.20
CA ARG A 144 -4.96 17.22 0.99
C ARG A 144 -5.19 16.24 -0.16
N LYS A 145 -5.76 16.79 -1.26
CA LYS A 145 -5.77 16.16 -2.58
C LYS A 145 -4.36 16.26 -3.15
N TYR A 146 -3.77 15.14 -3.57
CA TYR A 146 -2.47 15.15 -4.23
C TYR A 146 -2.55 14.59 -5.65
N SER A 147 -1.91 15.29 -6.58
CA SER A 147 -1.65 14.82 -7.94
C SER A 147 -0.25 14.19 -8.03
N LYS A 148 -0.07 13.32 -9.01
CA LYS A 148 1.12 12.47 -9.26
C LYS A 148 2.48 13.19 -9.33
N HIS A 149 2.55 14.53 -9.35
CA HIS A 149 3.79 15.29 -9.56
C HIS A 149 4.32 16.08 -8.35
N LYS A 150 3.61 16.16 -7.21
CA LYS A 150 4.04 16.97 -6.04
C LYS A 150 4.57 16.18 -4.83
N LEU A 151 4.71 14.86 -4.94
CA LEU A 151 5.15 13.98 -3.84
C LEU A 151 6.67 13.84 -3.70
N GLY A 152 7.47 14.41 -4.61
CA GLY A 152 8.89 14.08 -4.73
C GLY A 152 9.87 14.71 -3.74
N LEU A 153 9.56 15.84 -3.07
CA LEU A 153 10.65 16.70 -2.57
C LEU A 153 10.56 17.22 -1.12
N SER A 154 9.48 17.03 -0.36
CA SER A 154 9.39 17.65 0.99
C SER A 154 9.51 16.70 2.18
N PHE A 155 9.90 15.44 1.96
CA PHE A 155 9.86 14.39 3.01
C PHE A 155 11.18 13.65 3.23
N SER A 156 12.32 14.13 2.69
CA SER A 156 13.57 13.37 2.79
C SER A 156 14.31 13.50 4.12
N ARG A 157 14.23 14.63 4.83
CA ARG A 157 15.14 14.89 5.97
C ARG A 157 14.74 14.15 7.25
N ASP A 158 13.53 14.37 7.75
CA ASP A 158 13.05 13.76 9.00
C ASP A 158 12.99 12.22 8.94
N PHE A 159 12.78 11.67 7.74
CA PHE A 159 12.76 10.23 7.51
C PHE A 159 14.17 9.62 7.49
N VAL A 160 15.13 10.30 6.87
CA VAL A 160 16.54 9.88 6.90
C VAL A 160 17.06 9.94 8.34
N ASP A 161 16.73 10.99 9.09
CA ASP A 161 17.13 11.12 10.50
C ASP A 161 16.52 10.00 11.37
N PHE A 162 15.25 9.64 11.15
CA PHE A 162 14.63 8.51 11.83
C PHE A 162 15.29 7.16 11.51
N LEU A 163 15.62 6.91 10.24
CA LEU A 163 16.30 5.67 9.83
C LEU A 163 17.72 5.58 10.40
N ILE A 164 18.43 6.72 10.43
CA ILE A 164 19.75 6.82 11.06
C ILE A 164 19.66 6.51 12.56
N GLU A 165 18.70 7.10 13.27
CA GLU A 165 18.50 6.86 14.71
C GLU A 165 18.07 5.42 15.01
N TRP A 166 17.21 4.83 14.18
CA TRP A 166 16.81 3.42 14.30
C TRP A 166 17.99 2.48 14.09
N GLN A 167 18.83 2.74 13.07
CA GLN A 167 20.03 1.94 12.78
C GLN A 167 21.06 2.05 13.91
N LYS A 168 21.32 3.26 14.42
CA LYS A 168 22.16 3.47 15.62
C LYS A 168 21.63 2.71 16.83
N SER A 169 20.32 2.74 17.08
CA SER A 169 19.69 2.01 18.18
C SER A 169 19.90 0.49 18.07
N LYS A 170 19.91 -0.05 16.85
CA LYS A 170 20.16 -1.47 16.61
C LYS A 170 21.63 -1.85 16.84
N GLU A 171 22.57 -1.05 16.35
CA GLU A 171 24.00 -1.31 16.59
C GLU A 171 24.36 -1.21 18.06
N LEU A 172 23.80 -0.23 18.78
CA LEU A 172 23.96 -0.10 20.22
C LEU A 172 23.40 -1.30 20.99
N LYS A 173 22.26 -1.86 20.57
CA LYS A 173 21.70 -3.08 21.17
C LYS A 173 22.55 -4.32 20.90
N ASN A 174 23.12 -4.44 19.70
CA ASN A 174 24.03 -5.54 19.36
C ASN A 174 25.35 -5.45 20.15
N LEU A 175 25.93 -4.26 20.28
CA LEU A 175 27.12 -4.02 21.10
C LEU A 175 26.87 -4.31 22.59
N ALA A 176 25.72 -3.88 23.12
CA ALA A 176 25.33 -4.17 24.51
C ALA A 176 25.11 -5.67 24.76
N SER A 177 24.67 -6.42 23.75
CA SER A 177 24.49 -7.88 23.84
C SER A 177 25.81 -8.66 23.83
N GLN A 178 26.89 -8.06 23.32
CA GLN A 178 28.24 -8.66 23.30
C GLN A 178 29.08 -8.31 24.55
N GLN A 179 28.62 -7.39 25.40
CA GLN A 179 29.32 -6.97 26.63
C GLN A 179 28.75 -7.57 27.92
N LYS A 180 27.86 -8.57 27.88
CA LYS A 180 27.45 -9.28 29.10
C LYS A 180 28.67 -10.02 29.69
N PRO A 181 29.16 -9.66 30.90
CA PRO A 181 30.23 -10.42 31.52
C PRO A 181 29.71 -11.81 31.90
N SER A 182 30.56 -12.81 31.68
CA SER A 182 30.38 -14.17 32.19
C SER A 182 30.45 -14.21 33.70
#